data_AF-A0A2P8H5C5-F1
#
_entry.id   AF-A0A2P8H5C5-F1
#
_cell.length_a   1.000
_cell.length_b   1.000
_cell.length_c   1.000
_cell.angle_alpha   90.00
_cell.angle_beta   90.00
_cell.angle_gamma   90.00
#
_symmetry.space_group_name_H-M   'P 1'
#
loop_
_entity.id
_entity.type
_entity.pdbx_description
1 polymer ?
#
loop_
_entity_poly.entity_id
_entity_poly.type
_entity_poly.pdbx_seq_one_letter_code
_entity_poly.pdbx_strand_id
1 'polypeptide(L)'
;MLINPYESYMSIGIPRELQDLYEEMLKYCYEYGPKKEDLEEDDEASIILDDISLLNPQDKDSCIEAIRLLHYFLYEYSWHEDAAIEEKIAEIISKAKEILPVEKRQRRTMRRWIMRLDGRKE
;
A
#
# COMPACT_ATOMS: atom_id res chain seq x y z
N MET A 1 44.71 -3.41 17.31
CA MET A 1 43.24 -3.26 17.36
C MET A 1 42.84 -2.36 16.21
N LEU A 2 42.37 -2.94 15.11
CA LEU A 2 41.77 -2.20 14.00
C LEU A 2 40.26 -2.28 14.22
N ILE A 3 39.68 -1.21 14.75
CA ILE A 3 38.24 -1.02 14.72
C ILE A 3 37.90 -0.82 13.25
N ASN A 4 37.19 -1.79 12.68
CA ASN A 4 36.83 -1.82 11.28
C ASN A 4 35.73 -0.77 11.04
N PRO A 5 35.91 0.24 10.18
CA PRO A 5 34.93 1.33 10.00
C PRO A 5 33.64 0.91 9.25
N TYR A 6 33.44 -0.38 9.01
CA TYR A 6 32.21 -0.94 8.41
C TYR A 6 31.13 -1.30 9.44
N GLU A 7 31.17 -0.70 10.63
CA GLU A 7 30.07 -0.75 11.61
C GLU A 7 28.97 0.31 11.36
N SER A 8 28.84 0.84 10.14
CA SER A 8 27.81 1.83 9.84
C SER A 8 27.00 1.43 8.61
N TYR A 9 25.69 1.33 8.81
CA TYR A 9 24.65 0.90 7.88
C TYR A 9 24.56 -0.62 7.68
N MET A 10 24.16 -1.34 8.73
CA MET A 10 23.18 -2.41 8.48
C MET A 10 22.02 -1.74 7.73
N SER A 11 21.90 -2.00 6.44
CA SER A 11 20.61 -1.90 5.76
C SER A 11 19.66 -2.72 6.64
N ILE A 12 18.82 -2.04 7.41
CA ILE A 12 17.68 -2.67 8.06
C ILE A 12 16.74 -2.96 6.88
N GLY A 13 17.06 -4.02 6.14
CA GLY A 13 16.29 -4.47 5.00
C GLY A 13 14.84 -4.65 5.43
N ILE A 14 13.94 -4.50 4.48
CA ILE A 14 12.51 -4.73 4.70
C ILE A 14 12.35 -6.14 5.31
N PRO A 15 11.70 -6.29 6.48
CA PRO A 15 11.44 -7.60 7.03
C PRO A 15 10.68 -8.45 6.01
N ARG A 16 11.10 -9.72 5.84
CA ARG A 16 10.54 -10.58 4.79
C ARG A 16 9.01 -10.68 4.84
N GLU A 17 8.44 -10.83 6.03
CA GLU A 17 6.98 -10.89 6.22
C GLU A 17 6.27 -9.63 5.72
N LEU A 18 6.91 -8.46 5.88
CA LEU A 18 6.37 -7.19 5.43
C LEU A 18 6.46 -7.06 3.90
N GLN A 19 7.57 -7.52 3.33
CA GLN A 19 7.75 -7.57 1.88
C GLN A 19 6.75 -8.54 1.22
N ASP A 20 6.60 -9.75 1.76
CA ASP A 20 5.69 -10.77 1.27
C ASP A 20 4.24 -10.25 1.29
N LEU A 21 3.82 -9.58 2.39
CA LEU A 21 2.50 -8.96 2.49
C LEU A 21 2.30 -7.82 1.47
N TYR A 22 3.29 -6.96 1.29
CA TYR A 22 3.25 -5.90 0.28
C TYR A 22 3.06 -6.47 -1.13
N GLU A 23 3.85 -7.48 -1.51
CA GLU A 23 3.77 -8.13 -2.82
C GLU A 23 2.42 -8.83 -3.02
N GLU A 24 1.90 -9.51 -2.00
CA GLU A 24 0.59 -10.16 -2.04
C GLU A 24 -0.55 -9.13 -2.21
N MET A 25 -0.52 -8.04 -1.46
CA MET A 25 -1.52 -6.96 -1.58
C MET A 25 -1.44 -6.25 -2.92
N LEU A 26 -0.24 -6.04 -3.45
CA LEU A 26 -0.05 -5.44 -4.77
C LEU A 26 -0.64 -6.33 -5.86
N LYS A 27 -0.43 -7.64 -5.77
CA LYS A 27 -1.06 -8.61 -6.66
C LYS A 27 -2.59 -8.52 -6.60
N TYR A 28 -3.17 -8.45 -5.40
CA TYR A 28 -4.61 -8.34 -5.22
C TYR A 28 -5.17 -7.05 -5.82
N CYS A 29 -4.46 -5.93 -5.70
CA CYS A 29 -4.87 -4.68 -6.35
C CYS A 29 -4.96 -4.84 -7.87
N TYR A 30 -3.99 -5.51 -8.49
CA TYR A 30 -4.01 -5.73 -9.94
C TYR A 30 -5.02 -6.78 -10.40
N GLU A 31 -5.25 -7.84 -9.61
CA GLU A 31 -6.14 -8.93 -9.99
C GLU A 31 -7.61 -8.55 -9.77
N TYR A 32 -7.91 -7.91 -8.65
CA TYR A 32 -9.26 -7.71 -8.12
C TYR A 32 -9.69 -6.23 -8.09
N GLY A 33 -8.75 -5.28 -8.08
CA GLY A 33 -9.09 -3.86 -8.18
C GLY A 33 -9.68 -3.44 -9.54
N PRO A 34 -10.34 -2.27 -9.59
CA PRO A 34 -10.84 -1.70 -10.84
C PRO A 34 -9.68 -1.47 -11.81
N LYS A 35 -9.93 -1.65 -13.10
CA LYS A 35 -8.92 -1.40 -14.14
C LYS A 35 -8.87 0.09 -14.43
N LYS A 36 -7.66 0.63 -14.56
CA LYS A 36 -7.45 2.07 -14.84
C LYS A 36 -8.16 2.51 -16.13
N GLU A 37 -8.20 1.63 -17.12
CA GLU A 37 -8.88 1.84 -18.41
C GLU A 37 -10.40 2.00 -18.31
N ASP A 38 -11.01 1.57 -17.19
CA ASP A 38 -12.45 1.70 -16.93
C ASP A 38 -12.80 2.94 -16.07
N LEU A 39 -11.79 3.73 -15.66
CA LEU A 39 -11.95 4.87 -14.74
C LEU A 39 -11.72 6.20 -15.46
N GLU A 40 -12.39 7.25 -15.01
CA GLU A 40 -12.09 8.62 -15.44
C GLU A 40 -10.73 9.05 -14.85
N GLU A 41 -10.00 9.93 -15.55
CA GLU A 41 -8.65 10.32 -15.14
C GLU A 41 -8.62 11.06 -13.78
N ASP A 42 -9.70 11.72 -13.41
CA ASP A 42 -9.88 12.43 -12.14
C ASP A 42 -10.53 11.59 -11.04
N ASP A 43 -10.85 10.33 -11.31
CA ASP A 43 -11.36 9.41 -10.29
C ASP A 43 -10.29 9.16 -9.21
N GLU A 44 -10.73 9.22 -7.95
CA GLU A 44 -9.86 8.95 -6.77
C GLU A 44 -9.13 7.60 -6.92
N ALA A 45 -9.80 6.58 -7.46
CA ALA A 45 -9.21 5.27 -7.71
C ALA A 45 -8.14 5.30 -8.82
N SER A 46 -8.32 6.10 -9.87
CA SER A 46 -7.36 6.25 -10.97
C SER A 46 -6.07 6.92 -10.49
N ILE A 47 -6.21 7.99 -9.70
CA ILE A 47 -5.09 8.71 -9.08
C ILE A 47 -4.30 7.78 -8.13
N ILE A 48 -5.01 6.99 -7.31
CA ILE A 48 -4.36 6.03 -6.41
C ILE A 48 -3.65 4.92 -7.20
N LEU A 49 -4.21 4.44 -8.30
CA LEU A 49 -3.55 3.44 -9.15
C LEU A 49 -2.25 3.96 -9.75
N ASP A 50 -2.19 5.25 -10.11
CA ASP A 50 -0.94 5.89 -10.52
C ASP A 50 0.11 5.87 -9.41
N ASP A 51 -0.28 6.23 -8.19
CA ASP A 51 0.63 6.17 -7.03
C ASP A 51 1.08 4.73 -6.74
N ILE A 52 0.17 3.74 -6.85
CA ILE A 52 0.47 2.31 -6.67
C ILE A 52 1.48 1.83 -7.72
N SER A 53 1.36 2.26 -8.97
CA SER A 53 2.28 1.88 -10.06
C SER A 53 3.72 2.37 -9.84
N LEU A 54 3.89 3.41 -9.02
CA LEU A 54 5.18 4.01 -8.68
C LEU A 54 5.76 3.50 -7.36
N LEU A 55 5.05 2.62 -6.63
CA LEU A 55 5.54 2.07 -5.37
C LEU A 55 6.81 1.24 -5.58
N ASN A 56 7.87 1.62 -4.87
CA ASN A 56 9.14 0.88 -4.83
C ASN A 56 9.80 1.04 -3.46
N PRO A 57 9.22 0.47 -2.38
CA PRO A 57 9.71 0.69 -1.03
C PRO A 57 11.14 0.18 -0.86
N GLN A 58 12.01 0.98 -0.25
CA GLN A 58 13.44 0.65 -0.03
C GLN A 58 13.78 0.37 1.44
N ASP A 59 12.84 0.66 2.33
CA ASP A 59 13.00 0.55 3.77
C ASP A 59 11.67 0.15 4.42
N LYS A 60 11.74 -0.23 5.70
CA LYS A 60 10.58 -0.71 6.47
C LYS A 60 9.44 0.32 6.51
N ASP A 61 9.73 1.59 6.74
CA ASP A 61 8.70 2.61 6.92
C ASP A 61 8.01 2.91 5.59
N SER A 62 8.79 3.02 4.50
CA SER A 62 8.27 3.13 3.14
C SER A 62 7.40 1.93 2.76
N CYS A 63 7.75 0.72 3.20
CA CYS A 63 6.95 -0.49 2.97
C CYS A 63 5.63 -0.48 3.76
N ILE A 64 5.63 0.02 5.00
CA ILE A 64 4.40 0.18 5.80
C ILE A 64 3.47 1.20 5.13
N GLU A 65 3.99 2.33 4.63
CA GLU A 65 3.18 3.32 3.91
C GLU A 65 2.64 2.79 2.58
N ALA A 66 3.43 1.97 1.86
CA ALA A 66 2.96 1.27 0.67
C ALA A 66 1.78 0.32 1.00
N ILE A 67 1.93 -0.52 2.03
CA ILE A 67 0.85 -1.39 2.53
C ILE A 67 -0.38 -0.59 2.94
N ARG A 68 -0.18 0.58 3.55
CA ARG A 68 -1.26 1.47 3.96
C ARG A 68 -2.08 1.96 2.76
N LEU A 69 -1.41 2.33 1.67
CA LEU A 69 -2.07 2.74 0.42
C LEU A 69 -2.86 1.58 -0.19
N LEU A 70 -2.22 0.40 -0.31
CA LEU A 70 -2.85 -0.79 -0.84
C LEU A 70 -4.06 -1.23 0.01
N HIS A 71 -3.94 -1.18 1.34
CA HIS A 71 -5.06 -1.46 2.25
C HIS A 71 -6.25 -0.53 1.97
N TYR A 72 -6.00 0.78 1.86
CA TYR A 72 -7.05 1.74 1.57
C TYR A 72 -7.72 1.45 0.23
N PHE A 73 -6.91 1.21 -0.80
CA PHE A 73 -7.41 0.95 -2.15
C PHE A 73 -8.28 -0.32 -2.20
N LEU A 74 -7.78 -1.43 -1.66
CA LEU A 74 -8.52 -2.69 -1.62
C LEU A 74 -9.83 -2.55 -0.84
N TYR A 75 -9.80 -1.85 0.29
CA TYR A 75 -10.98 -1.67 1.14
C TYR A 75 -12.08 -0.83 0.50
N GLU A 76 -11.73 0.24 -0.22
CA GLU A 76 -12.73 1.15 -0.80
C GLU A 76 -13.17 0.74 -2.22
N TYR A 77 -12.30 0.08 -2.99
CA TYR A 77 -12.51 -0.08 -4.44
C TYR A 77 -12.50 -1.52 -4.95
N SER A 78 -12.10 -2.53 -4.16
CA SER A 78 -12.02 -3.92 -4.64
C SER A 78 -13.18 -4.78 -4.15
N TRP A 79 -14.41 -4.33 -4.41
CA TRP A 79 -15.62 -5.09 -4.09
C TRP A 79 -15.96 -6.08 -5.20
N HIS A 80 -16.38 -7.28 -4.81
CA HIS A 80 -16.75 -8.39 -5.69
C HIS A 80 -18.07 -9.04 -5.29
N GLU A 81 -18.78 -9.56 -6.29
CA GLU A 81 -19.97 -10.39 -6.10
C GLU A 81 -19.63 -11.82 -5.63
N ASP A 82 -18.43 -12.31 -5.93
CA ASP A 82 -17.97 -13.64 -5.54
C ASP A 82 -17.51 -13.65 -4.08
N ALA A 83 -18.24 -14.37 -3.24
CA ALA A 83 -17.97 -14.49 -1.80
C ALA A 83 -16.57 -15.06 -1.49
N ALA A 84 -16.02 -15.94 -2.33
CA ALA A 84 -14.70 -16.51 -2.12
C ALA A 84 -13.58 -15.49 -2.41
N ILE A 85 -13.83 -14.54 -3.32
CA ILE A 85 -12.91 -13.43 -3.59
C ILE A 85 -12.99 -12.39 -2.47
N GLU A 86 -14.21 -12.04 -2.05
CA GLU A 86 -14.44 -11.14 -0.91
C GLU A 86 -13.75 -11.64 0.37
N GLU A 87 -13.86 -12.94 0.68
CA GLU A 87 -13.20 -13.52 1.84
C GLU A 87 -11.67 -13.38 1.78
N LYS A 88 -11.06 -13.67 0.62
CA LYS A 88 -9.62 -13.48 0.41
C LYS A 88 -9.18 -12.03 0.60
N ILE A 89 -9.95 -11.08 0.08
CA ILE A 89 -9.65 -9.64 0.22
C ILE A 89 -9.81 -9.22 1.68
N ALA A 90 -10.84 -9.70 2.38
CA ALA A 90 -11.05 -9.42 3.79
C ALA A 90 -9.90 -9.98 4.66
N GLU A 91 -9.41 -11.19 4.37
CA GLU A 91 -8.27 -11.79 5.07
C GLU A 91 -7.00 -10.95 4.92
N ILE A 92 -6.66 -10.55 3.69
CA ILE A 92 -5.42 -9.78 3.46
C ILE A 92 -5.50 -8.37 4.06
N ILE A 93 -6.67 -7.73 3.99
CA ILE A 93 -6.95 -6.48 4.68
C ILE A 93 -6.78 -6.65 6.20
N SER A 94 -7.25 -7.76 6.77
CA SER A 94 -7.10 -8.06 8.19
C SER A 94 -5.64 -8.19 8.59
N LYS A 95 -4.82 -8.93 7.81
CA LYS A 95 -3.38 -9.06 8.05
C LYS A 95 -2.69 -7.68 8.04
N ALA A 96 -3.02 -6.83 7.09
CA ALA A 96 -2.47 -5.48 7.02
C ALA A 96 -2.86 -4.62 8.23
N LYS A 97 -4.07 -4.77 8.79
CA LYS A 97 -4.48 -4.01 9.98
C LYS A 97 -3.66 -4.31 11.22
N GLU A 98 -3.06 -5.50 11.34
CA GLU A 98 -2.26 -5.88 12.51
C GLU A 98 -0.93 -5.11 12.59
N ILE A 99 -0.41 -4.69 11.44
CA ILE A 99 0.87 -3.96 11.33
C ILE A 99 0.68 -2.44 11.16
N LEU A 100 -0.49 -2.01 10.68
CA LEU A 100 -0.77 -0.59 10.45
C LEU A 100 -1.03 0.13 11.78
N PRO A 101 -0.58 1.38 11.92
CA PRO A 101 -0.91 2.18 13.09
C PRO A 101 -2.42 2.39 13.18
N VAL A 102 -2.98 2.17 14.38
CA VAL A 102 -4.43 2.34 14.62
C VAL A 102 -4.80 3.81 14.52
N GLU A 103 -5.38 4.21 13.39
CA GLU A 103 -5.88 5.57 13.20
C GLU A 103 -7.40 5.65 13.33
N LYS A 104 -7.89 6.47 14.28
CA LYS A 104 -9.32 6.74 14.47
C LYS A 104 -10.03 7.36 13.25
N ARG A 105 -9.30 7.87 12.25
CA ARG A 105 -9.84 8.58 11.07
C ARG A 105 -9.07 8.26 9.77
N GLN A 106 -8.76 6.98 9.56
CA GLN A 106 -7.96 6.48 8.44
C GLN A 106 -8.34 7.09 7.08
N ARG A 107 -9.63 7.09 6.71
CA ARG A 107 -10.14 7.68 5.45
C ARG A 107 -9.80 9.16 5.27
N ARG A 108 -9.91 9.98 6.33
CA ARG A 108 -9.60 11.42 6.28
C ARG A 108 -8.11 11.70 6.25
N THR A 109 -7.30 10.82 6.84
CA THR A 109 -5.84 10.92 6.77
C THR A 109 -5.38 10.54 5.36
N MET A 110 -5.93 9.47 4.79
CA MET A 110 -5.56 8.99 3.46
C MET A 110 -5.94 9.98 2.35
N ARG A 111 -7.16 10.53 2.38
CA ARG A 111 -7.55 11.61 1.45
C ARG A 111 -6.63 12.83 1.51
N ARG A 112 -6.21 13.23 2.72
CA ARG A 112 -5.22 14.32 2.91
C ARG A 112 -3.82 13.93 2.47
N TRP A 113 -3.50 12.64 2.40
CA TRP A 113 -2.22 12.15 1.92
C TRP A 113 -2.21 12.11 0.39
N ILE A 114 -3.26 11.58 -0.22
CA ILE A 114 -3.50 11.59 -1.68
C ILE A 114 -3.50 13.03 -2.22
N MET A 115 -4.26 13.95 -1.60
CA MET A 115 -4.25 15.38 -1.99
C MET A 115 -2.86 16.03 -1.86
N ARG A 116 -1.98 15.54 -0.97
CA ARG A 116 -0.60 16.02 -0.82
C ARG A 116 0.38 15.37 -1.81
N LEU A 117 -0.01 14.28 -2.48
CA LEU A 117 0.78 13.67 -3.55
C LEU A 117 0.44 14.35 -4.88
N ASP A 118 -0.83 14.63 -5.11
CA ASP A 118 -1.32 15.34 -6.30
C ASP A 118 -0.78 16.78 -6.40
N GLY A 119 -0.78 17.52 -5.28
CA GLY A 119 -0.21 18.87 -5.21
C GLY A 119 1.32 18.97 -5.35
N ARG A 120 2.05 17.86 -5.57
CA ARG A 120 3.49 17.87 -5.91
C ARG A 120 3.75 17.79 -7.41
N LYS A 121 2.70 17.72 -8.23
CA LYS A 121 2.78 17.76 -9.70
C LYS A 121 2.82 19.19 -10.27
N GLU A 122 2.81 20.22 -9.42
CA GLU A 122 3.10 21.64 -9.76
C GLU A 122 4.57 22.00 -9.48
#